data_AF-A0A7J7Z462-F1
#
_entry.id   AF-A0A7J7Z462-F1
#
_cell.length_a   1.000
_cell.length_b   1.000
_cell.length_c   1.000
_cell.angle_alpha   90.00
_cell.angle_beta   90.00
_cell.angle_gamma   90.00
#
_symmetry.space_group_name_H-M   'P 1'
#
loop_
_entity.id
_entity.type
_entity.pdbx_description
1 polymer ?
#
loop_
_entity_poly.entity_id
_entity_poly.type
_entity_poly.pdbx_seq_one_letter_code
_entity_poly.pdbx_strand_id
1 'polypeptide(L)'
;MASQQDSGFFEISIKYLLKSWSNTSPVGNGYIKPPVPPVSGTQREKGPPTMLPINVDPDSKPGEYVLKSLFVNFTTQAERKIRIIMAEPLEKPLTKSLQRGEDLQFDQVISSMSSLSEYCLPSILRTLFDWYKRQNDIEDESHEYRPRTSNKSKSDEQQRDYLMERRDLAIDFIFSLVLIEVLKQIPLHPVLDSLIHDVINLAFKHFKYKEGYLGPNTGNMHIVADLYAEVIGVLAQAKFHSVKKKFMAELKELRHKEQSPYVVQSIISLIMGMKFFRIKMYPVEDFEASLQFMQECAHYFLEVKDKDIKHALAGLFVEILVPVAAAVKNEVNVPCLRNFVESLYDTTLELSSRKKHSLALYPLVTCLLCVSQKQLFLNRWHIFLNNCLSNLKNKDPKMARVALESLYRLLWVYMIRIKCESNTATQSRLITIITTLFPKGSRGVVPRDMPLNIFVKIIQFIAQERLDFAMKEIIFDFLCVGKPAKAFSLNPEV
;
A
#
# COMPACT_ATOMS: atom_id res chain seq x y z
N MET A 1 -1.41 1.01 -29.21
CA MET A 1 -0.75 -0.13 -28.51
C MET A 1 0.29 0.30 -27.45
N ALA A 2 0.40 1.59 -27.08
CA ALA A 2 1.38 2.07 -26.09
C ALA A 2 0.85 2.25 -24.65
N SER A 3 -0.47 2.11 -24.40
CA SER A 3 -1.07 2.53 -23.12
C SER A 3 -1.02 1.50 -21.98
N GLN A 4 -0.76 0.21 -22.27
CA GLN A 4 -0.69 -0.84 -21.24
C GLN A 4 0.74 -1.15 -20.76
N GLN A 5 1.78 -0.70 -21.47
CA GLN A 5 3.17 -0.89 -21.04
C GLN A 5 3.63 0.15 -20.00
N ASP A 6 3.01 1.34 -19.99
CA ASP A 6 3.39 2.44 -19.08
C ASP A 6 2.81 2.28 -17.66
N SER A 7 1.79 1.45 -17.43
CA SER A 7 1.22 1.24 -16.08
C SER A 7 2.11 0.35 -15.19
N GLY A 8 2.76 -0.67 -15.76
CA GLY A 8 3.75 -1.51 -15.06
C GLY A 8 5.08 -0.78 -14.79
N PHE A 9 5.27 0.41 -15.39
CA PHE A 9 6.47 1.22 -15.32
C PHE A 9 6.74 1.78 -13.91
N PHE A 10 5.67 2.17 -13.23
CA PHE A 10 5.68 2.73 -11.87
C PHE A 10 5.57 1.66 -10.79
N GLU A 11 5.40 0.39 -11.18
CA GLU A 11 5.11 -0.74 -10.29
C GLU A 11 6.37 -1.40 -9.69
N ILE A 12 7.58 -0.92 -10.03
CA ILE A 12 8.83 -1.33 -9.37
C ILE A 12 8.90 -0.70 -7.96
N SER A 13 8.15 -1.35 -7.08
CA SER A 13 8.24 -1.57 -5.65
C SER A 13 8.66 -0.42 -4.72
N ILE A 14 7.87 0.66 -4.75
CA ILE A 14 7.63 1.54 -3.60
C ILE A 14 7.16 0.73 -2.37
N LYS A 15 6.54 -0.45 -2.60
CA LYS A 15 6.24 -1.43 -1.55
C LYS A 15 7.46 -1.76 -0.69
N TYR A 16 8.69 -1.83 -1.22
CA TYR A 16 9.90 -2.04 -0.38
C TYR A 16 10.33 -0.78 0.40
N LEU A 17 10.09 0.41 -0.14
CA LEU A 17 10.37 1.68 0.55
C LEU A 17 9.46 1.88 1.76
N LEU A 18 8.18 1.55 1.64
CA LEU A 18 7.22 1.62 2.75
C LEU A 18 7.29 0.42 3.69
N LYS A 19 7.66 -0.77 3.18
CA LYS A 19 7.99 -1.92 4.04
C LYS A 19 9.20 -1.64 4.93
N SER A 20 10.12 -0.76 4.49
CA SER A 20 11.20 -0.23 5.35
C SER A 20 10.72 0.75 6.42
N TRP A 21 9.56 1.42 6.26
CA TRP A 21 9.01 2.33 7.28
C TRP A 21 8.14 1.61 8.30
N SER A 22 7.49 0.51 7.90
CA SER A 22 6.77 -0.40 8.82
C SER A 22 7.69 -1.34 9.62
N ASN A 23 8.95 -1.49 9.22
CA ASN A 23 9.91 -2.39 9.86
C ASN A 23 10.74 -1.77 11.01
N THR A 24 10.29 -0.70 11.67
CA THR A 24 10.88 -0.28 12.96
C THR A 24 10.36 -1.15 14.10
N SER A 25 10.63 -2.45 14.04
CA SER A 25 10.56 -3.37 15.18
C SER A 25 11.59 -4.49 14.97
N PRO A 26 12.50 -4.73 15.93
CA PRO A 26 13.58 -5.68 15.76
C PRO A 26 13.08 -7.08 16.11
N VAL A 27 13.01 -8.00 15.16
CA VAL A 27 12.93 -9.43 15.49
C VAL A 27 13.86 -10.20 14.56
N GLY A 28 14.94 -10.71 15.14
CA GLY A 28 15.86 -11.64 14.50
C GLY A 28 15.22 -13.03 14.40
N ASN A 29 15.25 -13.61 13.20
CA ASN A 29 14.80 -14.98 12.96
C ASN A 29 15.94 -15.95 13.22
N GLY A 30 15.82 -16.75 14.29
CA GLY A 30 16.62 -17.94 14.52
C GLY A 30 15.73 -19.07 15.03
N TYR A 31 15.16 -19.86 14.12
CA TYR A 31 14.39 -21.06 14.46
C TYR A 31 15.23 -22.31 14.16
N ILE A 32 15.54 -23.08 15.20
CA ILE A 32 16.01 -24.47 15.11
C ILE A 32 14.84 -25.37 15.51
N LYS A 33 14.58 -26.39 14.70
CA LYS A 33 13.41 -27.28 14.75
C LYS A 33 13.70 -28.48 15.68
N PRO A 34 12.91 -28.77 16.74
CA PRO A 34 12.98 -30.05 17.44
C PRO A 34 11.95 -31.06 16.89
N PRO A 35 12.12 -32.38 17.16
CA PRO A 35 11.32 -33.44 16.57
C PRO A 35 9.99 -33.67 17.29
N VAL A 36 9.01 -34.17 16.54
CA VAL A 36 7.63 -34.46 16.94
C VAL A 36 7.53 -35.85 17.60
N PRO A 37 6.89 -35.99 18.78
CA PRO A 37 6.48 -37.30 19.30
C PRO A 37 5.04 -37.67 18.87
N PRO A 38 4.70 -38.97 18.83
CA PRO A 38 3.44 -39.46 18.26
C PRO A 38 2.25 -39.28 19.21
N VAL A 39 1.11 -38.95 18.64
CA VAL A 39 -0.18 -38.73 19.31
C VAL A 39 -0.82 -40.08 19.66
N SER A 40 -1.26 -40.25 20.90
CA SER A 40 -2.15 -41.31 21.35
C SER A 40 -3.31 -40.72 22.14
N GLY A 41 -4.53 -41.21 21.90
CA GLY A 41 -5.62 -41.16 22.89
C GLY A 41 -6.78 -40.24 22.57
N THR A 42 -7.88 -40.88 22.14
CA THR A 42 -9.25 -40.40 22.03
C THR A 42 -9.78 -39.60 23.23
N GLN A 43 -10.23 -38.37 22.99
CA GLN A 43 -11.33 -37.75 23.75
C GLN A 43 -12.29 -37.04 22.77
N ARG A 44 -13.56 -37.45 22.81
CA ARG A 44 -14.67 -36.75 22.15
C ARG A 44 -14.91 -35.43 22.89
N GLU A 45 -14.28 -34.35 22.44
CA GLU A 45 -14.71 -33.00 22.80
C GLU A 45 -15.91 -32.60 21.93
N LYS A 46 -17.02 -32.27 22.59
CA LYS A 46 -18.17 -31.62 21.96
C LYS A 46 -17.70 -30.23 21.47
N GLY A 47 -17.65 -30.06 20.16
CA GLY A 47 -17.36 -28.76 19.54
C GLY A 47 -18.41 -27.70 19.85
N PRO A 48 -18.09 -26.42 19.58
CA PRO A 48 -19.00 -25.30 19.81
C PRO A 48 -20.29 -25.44 18.95
N PRO A 49 -21.40 -24.80 19.35
CA PRO A 49 -22.69 -24.96 18.70
C PRO A 49 -22.57 -24.66 17.20
N THR A 50 -22.87 -25.68 16.40
CA THR A 50 -22.92 -25.56 14.94
C THR A 50 -24.11 -24.68 14.61
N MET A 51 -23.89 -23.68 13.74
CA MET A 51 -24.97 -22.85 13.18
C MET A 51 -26.17 -23.72 12.81
N LEU A 52 -27.38 -23.30 13.20
CA LEU A 52 -28.58 -23.86 12.58
C LEU A 52 -28.44 -23.62 11.08
N PRO A 53 -28.50 -24.66 10.24
CA PRO A 53 -28.41 -24.47 8.80
C PRO A 53 -29.53 -23.53 8.39
N ILE A 54 -29.19 -22.43 7.70
CA ILE A 54 -30.19 -21.61 7.03
C ILE A 54 -30.89 -22.57 6.07
N ASN A 55 -32.13 -22.95 6.40
CA ASN A 55 -32.91 -23.84 5.56
C ASN A 55 -33.30 -23.04 4.31
N VAL A 56 -32.64 -23.34 3.20
CA VAL A 56 -32.94 -22.70 1.92
C VAL A 56 -34.19 -23.37 1.37
N ASP A 57 -35.31 -22.69 1.51
CA ASP A 57 -36.59 -23.12 0.97
C ASP A 57 -36.47 -23.35 -0.56
N PRO A 58 -36.66 -24.59 -1.06
CA PRO A 58 -36.63 -24.90 -2.48
C PRO A 58 -37.67 -24.12 -3.30
N ASP A 59 -38.74 -23.65 -2.65
CA ASP A 59 -39.83 -22.90 -3.29
C ASP A 59 -39.58 -21.38 -3.30
N SER A 60 -38.42 -20.92 -2.80
CA SER A 60 -38.02 -19.51 -2.85
C SER A 60 -37.73 -19.05 -4.28
N LYS A 61 -37.89 -17.73 -4.53
CA LYS A 61 -37.58 -17.15 -5.84
C LYS A 61 -36.13 -17.46 -6.23
N PRO A 62 -35.81 -17.75 -7.51
CA PRO A 62 -34.46 -18.17 -7.91
C PRO A 62 -33.33 -17.25 -7.42
N GLY A 63 -33.52 -15.92 -7.47
CA GLY A 63 -32.52 -14.97 -6.96
C GLY A 63 -32.35 -15.02 -5.44
N GLU A 64 -33.42 -15.28 -4.69
CA GLU A 64 -33.37 -15.45 -3.23
C GLU A 64 -32.70 -16.77 -2.85
N TYR A 65 -33.01 -17.85 -3.57
CA TYR A 65 -32.35 -19.14 -3.43
C TYR A 65 -30.83 -19.02 -3.63
N VAL A 66 -30.41 -18.35 -4.71
CA VAL A 66 -28.98 -18.13 -5.02
C VAL A 66 -28.31 -17.29 -3.93
N LEU A 67 -28.93 -16.19 -3.50
CA LEU A 67 -28.39 -15.33 -2.44
C LEU A 67 -28.21 -16.09 -1.12
N LYS A 68 -29.25 -16.81 -0.67
CA LYS A 68 -29.21 -17.59 0.57
C LYS A 68 -28.17 -18.71 0.48
N SER A 69 -28.14 -19.45 -0.62
CA SER A 69 -27.19 -20.54 -0.82
C SER A 69 -25.74 -20.07 -0.82
N LEU A 70 -25.46 -18.95 -1.50
CA LEU A 70 -24.13 -18.36 -1.52
C LEU A 70 -23.71 -17.87 -0.13
N PHE A 71 -24.63 -17.23 0.61
CA PHE A 71 -24.33 -16.74 1.94
C PHE A 71 -24.10 -17.88 2.94
N VAL A 72 -24.87 -18.97 2.87
CA VAL A 72 -24.62 -20.20 3.65
C VAL A 72 -23.24 -20.77 3.38
N ASN A 73 -22.86 -20.84 2.10
CA ASN A 73 -21.53 -21.32 1.71
C ASN A 73 -20.44 -20.40 2.29
N PHE A 74 -20.62 -19.09 2.17
CA PHE A 74 -19.72 -18.10 2.76
C PHE A 74 -19.57 -18.28 4.28
N THR A 75 -20.67 -18.32 5.05
CA THR A 75 -20.59 -18.43 6.52
C THR A 75 -19.95 -19.74 6.94
N THR A 76 -20.29 -20.85 6.28
CA THR A 76 -19.71 -22.17 6.55
C THR A 76 -18.20 -22.18 6.34
N GLN A 77 -17.74 -21.61 5.22
CA GLN A 77 -16.31 -21.53 4.92
C GLN A 77 -15.58 -20.55 5.85
N ALA A 78 -16.18 -19.39 6.16
CA ALA A 78 -15.62 -18.41 7.09
C ALA A 78 -15.43 -19.01 8.49
N GLU A 79 -16.43 -19.71 9.03
CA GLU A 79 -16.35 -20.38 10.33
C GLU A 79 -15.31 -21.50 10.35
N ARG A 80 -15.22 -22.27 9.25
CA ARG A 80 -14.16 -23.27 9.10
C ARG A 80 -12.78 -22.62 9.14
N LYS A 81 -12.58 -21.51 8.42
CA LYS A 81 -11.31 -20.77 8.41
C LYS A 81 -10.97 -20.18 9.77
N ILE A 82 -11.92 -19.54 10.45
CA ILE A 82 -11.73 -19.01 11.79
C ILE A 82 -11.30 -20.13 12.75
N ARG A 83 -11.97 -21.29 12.73
CA ARG A 83 -11.57 -22.45 13.55
C ARG A 83 -10.14 -22.93 13.27
N ILE A 84 -9.72 -22.96 12.00
CA ILE A 84 -8.35 -23.33 11.63
C ILE A 84 -7.36 -22.32 12.20
N ILE A 85 -7.62 -21.02 12.05
CA ILE A 85 -6.75 -19.94 12.54
C ILE A 85 -6.60 -19.95 14.06
N MET A 86 -7.65 -20.32 14.77
CA MET A 86 -7.64 -20.46 16.22
C MET A 86 -6.81 -21.67 16.70
N ALA A 87 -6.59 -22.65 15.82
CA ALA A 87 -5.70 -23.79 16.09
C ALA A 87 -4.25 -23.52 15.65
N GLU A 88 -3.99 -22.44 14.91
CA GLU A 88 -2.65 -22.07 14.48
C GLU A 88 -1.86 -21.33 15.58
N PRO A 89 -0.51 -21.40 15.55
CA PRO A 89 0.32 -20.61 16.46
C PRO A 89 0.03 -19.11 16.35
N LEU A 90 0.05 -18.40 17.48
CA LEU A 90 -0.23 -16.95 17.54
C LEU A 90 0.73 -16.14 16.67
N GLU A 91 1.97 -16.59 16.54
CA GLU A 91 3.02 -15.96 15.75
C GLU A 91 2.81 -16.08 14.24
N LYS A 92 1.96 -17.03 13.79
CA LYS A 92 1.67 -17.20 12.37
C LYS A 92 0.82 -16.01 11.89
N PRO A 93 1.27 -15.22 10.90
CA PRO A 93 0.49 -14.09 10.38
C PRO A 93 -0.78 -14.57 9.70
N LEU A 94 -1.89 -13.84 9.90
CA LEU A 94 -3.19 -14.17 9.28
C LEU A 94 -3.12 -14.22 7.74
N THR A 95 -2.23 -13.43 7.14
CA THR A 95 -2.03 -13.40 5.68
C THR A 95 -1.60 -14.75 5.10
N LYS A 96 -1.01 -15.65 5.90
CA LYS A 96 -0.62 -17.00 5.45
C LYS A 96 -1.77 -18.00 5.38
N SER A 97 -2.97 -17.60 5.79
CA SER A 97 -4.14 -18.48 5.87
C SER A 97 -5.39 -17.83 5.24
N LEU A 98 -5.47 -16.50 5.25
CA LEU A 98 -6.64 -15.73 4.80
C LEU A 98 -6.40 -14.88 3.55
N GLN A 99 -5.16 -14.56 3.18
CA GLN A 99 -4.91 -13.66 2.06
C GLN A 99 -5.44 -14.26 0.74
N ARG A 100 -5.90 -13.39 -0.16
CA ARG A 100 -6.25 -13.76 -1.55
C ARG A 100 -5.17 -14.63 -2.18
N GLY A 101 -5.57 -15.75 -2.78
CA GLY A 101 -4.68 -16.73 -3.40
C GLY A 101 -4.25 -17.88 -2.50
N GLU A 102 -4.47 -17.80 -1.18
CA GLU A 102 -4.15 -18.89 -0.24
C GLU A 102 -5.24 -19.99 -0.24
N ASP A 103 -6.48 -19.64 -0.62
CA ASP A 103 -7.59 -20.60 -0.75
C ASP A 103 -8.50 -20.25 -1.93
N LEU A 104 -8.29 -20.95 -3.04
CA LEU A 104 -9.02 -20.73 -4.29
C LEU A 104 -10.53 -20.99 -4.16
N GLN A 105 -10.96 -21.89 -3.27
CA GLN A 105 -12.40 -22.14 -3.08
C GLN A 105 -13.07 -20.96 -2.38
N PHE A 106 -12.40 -20.41 -1.36
CA PHE A 106 -12.91 -19.24 -0.67
C PHE A 106 -12.87 -17.99 -1.55
N ASP A 107 -11.79 -17.81 -2.33
CA ASP A 107 -11.69 -16.73 -3.31
C ASP A 107 -12.84 -16.78 -4.34
N GLN A 108 -13.24 -17.97 -4.79
CA GLN A 108 -14.40 -18.16 -5.66
C GLN A 108 -15.72 -17.73 -4.99
N VAL A 109 -15.89 -18.00 -3.69
CA VAL A 109 -17.07 -17.53 -2.94
C VAL A 109 -17.09 -16.00 -2.88
N ILE A 110 -15.97 -15.36 -2.54
CA ILE A 110 -15.87 -13.90 -2.51
C ILE A 110 -16.15 -13.31 -3.90
N SER A 111 -15.55 -13.88 -4.95
CA SER A 111 -15.80 -13.45 -6.34
C SER A 111 -17.28 -13.59 -6.72
N SER A 112 -17.92 -14.68 -6.32
CA SER A 112 -19.35 -14.91 -6.57
C SER A 112 -20.22 -13.89 -5.82
N MET A 113 -19.83 -13.50 -4.60
CA MET A 113 -20.51 -12.44 -3.86
C MET A 113 -20.36 -11.08 -4.54
N SER A 114 -19.19 -10.80 -5.12
CA SER A 114 -18.97 -9.58 -5.93
C SER A 114 -19.87 -9.56 -7.16
N SER A 115 -19.91 -10.64 -7.94
CA SER A 115 -20.78 -10.72 -9.13
C SER A 115 -22.27 -10.61 -8.77
N LEU A 116 -22.70 -11.26 -7.68
CA LEU A 116 -24.08 -11.14 -7.22
C LEU A 116 -24.40 -9.73 -6.72
N SER A 117 -23.40 -9.02 -6.17
CA SER A 117 -23.56 -7.66 -5.71
C SER A 117 -23.83 -6.64 -6.82
N GLU A 118 -23.61 -6.97 -8.09
CA GLU A 118 -24.07 -6.14 -9.23
C GLU A 118 -25.60 -6.01 -9.31
N TYR A 119 -26.33 -6.95 -8.70
CA TYR A 119 -27.79 -7.01 -8.76
C TYR A 119 -28.45 -6.69 -7.42
N CYS A 120 -27.79 -7.00 -6.29
CA CYS A 120 -28.39 -6.86 -4.97
C CYS A 120 -27.41 -6.40 -3.87
N LEU A 121 -26.52 -5.45 -4.18
CA LEU A 121 -25.56 -4.91 -3.21
C LEU A 121 -26.16 -4.53 -1.85
N PRO A 122 -27.29 -3.79 -1.75
CA PRO A 122 -27.82 -3.40 -0.43
C PRO A 122 -28.21 -4.61 0.44
N SER A 123 -28.75 -5.67 -0.17
CA SER A 123 -29.10 -6.90 0.54
C SER A 123 -27.85 -7.64 1.01
N ILE A 124 -26.85 -7.79 0.14
CA ILE A 124 -25.57 -8.42 0.50
C ILE A 124 -24.89 -7.66 1.64
N LEU A 125 -24.82 -6.32 1.56
CA LEU A 125 -24.20 -5.51 2.62
C LEU A 125 -24.94 -5.70 3.95
N ARG A 126 -26.27 -5.61 3.97
CA ARG A 126 -27.03 -5.83 5.22
C ARG A 126 -26.77 -7.21 5.81
N THR A 127 -26.90 -8.27 5.01
CA THR A 127 -26.70 -9.65 5.50
C THR A 127 -25.26 -9.88 5.96
N LEU A 128 -24.28 -9.30 5.25
CA LEU A 128 -22.86 -9.38 5.63
C LEU A 128 -22.61 -8.65 6.96
N PHE A 129 -23.18 -7.46 7.17
CA PHE A 129 -23.11 -6.74 8.43
C PHE A 129 -23.82 -7.48 9.57
N ASP A 130 -24.95 -8.12 9.31
CA ASP A 130 -25.65 -8.94 10.30
C ASP A 130 -24.80 -10.14 10.72
N TRP A 131 -24.14 -10.80 9.77
CA TRP A 131 -23.16 -11.86 10.09
C TRP A 131 -22.01 -11.31 10.94
N TYR A 132 -21.43 -10.18 10.55
CA TYR A 132 -20.33 -9.56 11.29
C TYR A 132 -20.72 -9.17 12.72
N LYS A 133 -21.90 -8.57 12.92
CA LYS A 133 -22.42 -8.25 14.26
C LYS A 133 -22.61 -9.51 15.10
N ARG A 134 -23.23 -10.55 14.56
CA ARG A 134 -23.41 -11.83 15.25
C ARG A 134 -22.09 -12.47 15.66
N GLN A 135 -21.03 -12.35 14.85
CA GLN A 135 -19.71 -12.85 15.24
C GLN A 135 -19.17 -12.16 16.50
N ASN A 136 -19.41 -10.86 16.66
CA ASN A 136 -19.02 -10.09 17.83
C ASN A 136 -19.96 -10.35 19.03
N ASP A 137 -21.25 -10.57 18.81
CA ASP A 137 -22.23 -10.82 19.89
C ASP A 137 -22.08 -12.21 20.55
N ILE A 138 -21.46 -13.20 19.86
CA ILE A 138 -21.17 -14.54 20.42
C ILE A 138 -20.27 -14.46 21.67
N GLU A 139 -19.58 -13.34 21.90
CA GLU A 139 -18.77 -13.13 23.11
C GLU A 139 -19.61 -12.99 24.39
N ASP A 140 -20.77 -12.31 24.33
CA ASP A 140 -21.54 -11.94 25.52
C ASP A 140 -22.15 -13.17 26.24
N GLU A 141 -22.57 -14.19 25.49
CA GLU A 141 -23.12 -15.44 26.05
C GLU A 141 -22.06 -16.34 26.72
N SER A 142 -20.78 -16.21 26.33
CA SER A 142 -19.69 -17.01 26.89
C SER A 142 -19.19 -16.52 28.26
N HIS A 143 -19.54 -15.29 28.63
CA HIS A 143 -19.18 -14.67 29.90
C HIS A 143 -20.15 -15.01 31.06
N GLU A 144 -21.35 -15.53 30.79
CA GLU A 144 -22.35 -15.76 31.83
C GLU A 144 -22.13 -17.03 32.67
N TYR A 145 -21.35 -18.01 32.21
CA TYR A 145 -21.09 -19.24 32.97
C TYR A 145 -19.67 -19.32 33.53
N ARG A 146 -19.42 -18.63 34.65
CA ARG A 146 -18.20 -18.80 35.45
C ARG A 146 -18.48 -19.70 36.67
N PRO A 147 -17.97 -20.94 36.73
CA PRO A 147 -17.96 -21.71 37.98
C PRO A 147 -17.13 -20.95 39.02
N ARG A 148 -17.67 -20.78 40.23
CA ARG A 148 -17.10 -19.99 41.35
C ARG A 148 -15.77 -20.52 41.94
N THR A 149 -15.07 -21.44 41.29
CA THR A 149 -13.87 -22.11 41.81
C THR A 149 -12.84 -22.36 40.71
N SER A 150 -12.21 -21.31 40.17
CA SER A 150 -11.14 -21.46 39.17
C SER A 150 -9.93 -20.61 39.56
N ASN A 151 -8.91 -21.24 40.15
CA ASN A 151 -7.55 -20.70 40.27
C ASN A 151 -6.86 -20.70 38.90
N LYS A 152 -7.31 -19.86 37.95
CA LYS A 152 -6.59 -19.67 36.67
C LYS A 152 -5.39 -18.75 36.91
N SER A 153 -4.24 -19.12 36.38
CA SER A 153 -3.03 -18.28 36.47
C SER A 153 -3.20 -17.05 35.58
N LYS A 154 -2.55 -15.92 35.94
CA LYS A 154 -2.55 -14.70 35.11
C LYS A 154 -2.06 -14.95 33.67
N SER A 155 -1.20 -15.96 33.47
CA SER A 155 -0.68 -16.35 32.16
C SER A 155 -1.74 -17.02 31.28
N ASP A 156 -2.65 -17.81 31.86
CA ASP A 156 -3.71 -18.51 31.12
C ASP A 156 -4.83 -17.56 30.68
N GLU A 157 -5.07 -16.51 31.46
CA GLU A 157 -6.00 -15.44 31.10
C GLU A 157 -5.45 -14.61 29.94
N GLN A 158 -4.18 -14.18 30.03
CA GLN A 158 -3.52 -13.43 28.97
C GLN A 158 -3.43 -14.20 27.64
N GLN A 159 -3.16 -15.52 27.69
CA GLN A 159 -3.15 -16.35 26.49
C GLN A 159 -4.56 -16.48 25.86
N ARG A 160 -5.61 -16.52 26.67
CA ARG A 160 -7.00 -16.53 26.15
C ARG A 160 -7.33 -15.21 25.49
N ASP A 161 -6.94 -14.08 26.08
CA ASP A 161 -7.20 -12.75 25.53
C ASP A 161 -6.53 -12.59 24.15
N TYR A 162 -5.29 -13.06 24.00
CA TYR A 162 -4.61 -13.07 22.70
C TYR A 162 -5.29 -13.98 21.67
N LEU A 163 -5.85 -15.11 22.08
CA LEU A 163 -6.60 -15.99 21.19
C LEU A 163 -7.93 -15.36 20.76
N MET A 164 -8.67 -14.72 21.68
CA MET A 164 -9.93 -14.05 21.32
C MET A 164 -9.68 -12.87 20.39
N GLU A 165 -8.67 -12.06 20.66
CA GLU A 165 -8.31 -10.98 19.75
C GLU A 165 -7.87 -11.50 18.37
N ARG A 166 -7.16 -12.64 18.31
CA ARG A 166 -6.81 -13.27 17.04
C ARG A 166 -8.06 -13.71 16.27
N ARG A 167 -9.10 -14.19 16.96
CA ARG A 167 -10.41 -14.52 16.38
C ARG A 167 -11.03 -13.27 15.75
N ASP A 168 -11.08 -12.17 16.49
CA ASP A 168 -11.68 -10.92 16.02
C ASP A 168 -10.95 -10.37 14.81
N LEU A 169 -9.62 -10.36 14.85
CA LEU A 169 -8.81 -9.96 13.71
C LEU A 169 -9.01 -10.86 12.49
N ALA A 170 -9.28 -12.16 12.68
CA ALA A 170 -9.62 -13.06 11.59
C ALA A 170 -11.00 -12.77 10.99
N ILE A 171 -11.99 -12.45 11.84
CA ILE A 171 -13.33 -12.03 11.41
C ILE A 171 -13.23 -10.72 10.61
N ASP A 172 -12.53 -9.73 11.14
CA ASP A 172 -12.25 -8.45 10.49
C ASP A 172 -11.55 -8.61 9.14
N PHE A 173 -10.57 -9.50 9.07
CA PHE A 173 -9.84 -9.80 7.85
C PHE A 173 -10.78 -10.38 6.79
N ILE A 174 -11.57 -11.40 7.14
CA ILE A 174 -12.53 -12.01 6.20
C ILE A 174 -13.57 -10.98 5.74
N PHE A 175 -14.12 -10.22 6.69
CA PHE A 175 -15.14 -9.21 6.41
C PHE A 175 -14.62 -8.12 5.47
N SER A 176 -13.42 -7.59 5.73
CA SER A 176 -12.79 -6.57 4.88
C SER A 176 -12.47 -7.10 3.47
N LEU A 177 -12.05 -8.36 3.31
CA LEU A 177 -11.85 -8.95 1.98
C LEU A 177 -13.14 -8.95 1.15
N VAL A 178 -14.26 -9.34 1.75
CA VAL A 178 -15.56 -9.32 1.08
C VAL A 178 -15.99 -7.90 0.77
N LEU A 179 -15.87 -6.97 1.72
CA LEU A 179 -16.20 -5.56 1.52
C LEU A 179 -15.45 -4.94 0.34
N ILE A 180 -14.13 -5.19 0.23
CA ILE A 180 -13.33 -4.67 -0.88
C ILE A 180 -13.91 -5.10 -2.24
N GLU A 181 -14.42 -6.32 -2.35
CA GLU A 181 -14.94 -6.85 -3.61
C GLU A 181 -16.38 -6.41 -3.92
N VAL A 182 -17.26 -6.33 -2.92
CA VAL A 182 -18.67 -5.95 -3.15
C VAL A 182 -18.86 -4.43 -3.26
N LEU A 183 -18.06 -3.62 -2.56
CA LEU A 183 -18.19 -2.16 -2.60
C LEU A 183 -17.80 -1.56 -3.96
N LYS A 184 -17.11 -2.31 -4.83
CA LYS A 184 -16.85 -1.92 -6.23
C LYS A 184 -18.14 -1.69 -7.01
N GLN A 185 -19.23 -2.35 -6.62
CA GLN A 185 -20.53 -2.29 -7.31
C GLN A 185 -21.43 -1.13 -6.85
N ILE A 186 -20.99 -0.27 -5.90
CA ILE A 186 -21.77 0.90 -5.46
C ILE A 186 -22.29 1.76 -6.62
N PRO A 187 -21.51 2.05 -7.69
CA PRO A 187 -22.01 2.88 -8.79
C PRO A 187 -23.26 2.34 -9.49
N LEU A 188 -23.55 1.04 -9.36
CA LEU A 188 -24.72 0.38 -9.95
C LEU A 188 -25.99 0.51 -9.09
N HIS A 189 -25.88 1.02 -7.86
CA HIS A 189 -26.97 0.99 -6.88
C HIS A 189 -27.15 2.32 -6.15
N PRO A 190 -28.41 2.71 -5.85
CA PRO A 190 -28.69 3.73 -4.85
C PRO A 190 -28.51 3.14 -3.45
N VAL A 191 -27.26 2.98 -3.00
CA VAL A 191 -26.95 2.43 -1.67
C VAL A 191 -27.37 3.42 -0.58
N LEU A 192 -28.04 2.92 0.46
CA LEU A 192 -28.45 3.70 1.62
C LEU A 192 -27.24 4.35 2.31
N ASP A 193 -27.33 5.66 2.58
CA ASP A 193 -26.26 6.40 3.22
C ASP A 193 -25.93 5.87 4.63
N SER A 194 -26.89 5.27 5.34
CA SER A 194 -26.64 4.64 6.64
C SER A 194 -25.61 3.49 6.55
N LEU A 195 -25.74 2.61 5.55
CA LEU A 195 -24.79 1.51 5.35
C LEU A 195 -23.40 2.04 4.99
N ILE A 196 -23.34 3.10 4.19
CA ILE A 196 -22.07 3.76 3.85
C ILE A 196 -21.42 4.34 5.10
N HIS A 197 -22.20 4.99 5.96
CA HIS A 197 -21.71 5.51 7.23
C HIS A 197 -21.22 4.40 8.17
N ASP A 198 -21.90 3.26 8.23
CA ASP A 198 -21.47 2.11 9.04
C ASP A 198 -20.11 1.56 8.57
N VAL A 199 -19.92 1.40 7.24
CA VAL A 199 -18.62 1.00 6.67
C VAL A 199 -17.52 2.00 7.01
N ILE A 200 -17.78 3.30 6.84
CA ILE A 200 -16.82 4.36 7.15
C ILE A 200 -16.45 4.35 8.64
N ASN A 201 -17.44 4.30 9.53
CA ASN A 201 -17.19 4.33 10.97
C ASN A 201 -16.43 3.09 11.44
N LEU A 202 -16.75 1.91 10.88
CA LEU A 202 -16.04 0.68 11.18
C LEU A 202 -14.58 0.76 10.75
N ALA A 203 -14.29 1.16 9.50
CA ALA A 203 -12.92 1.30 9.03
C ALA A 203 -12.11 2.29 9.88
N PHE A 204 -12.70 3.43 10.24
CA PHE A 204 -12.03 4.43 11.08
C PHE A 204 -11.79 3.96 12.52
N LYS A 205 -12.55 2.98 13.02
CA LYS A 205 -12.24 2.32 14.30
C LYS A 205 -10.89 1.59 14.24
N HIS A 206 -10.55 0.99 13.10
CA HIS A 206 -9.26 0.30 12.91
C HIS A 206 -8.08 1.25 12.69
N PHE A 207 -8.33 2.52 12.36
CA PHE A 207 -7.27 3.53 12.23
C PHE A 207 -6.90 4.19 13.56
N LYS A 208 -7.66 3.96 14.63
CA LYS A 208 -7.33 4.48 15.96
C LYS A 208 -6.10 3.75 16.51
N TYR A 209 -5.08 4.53 16.84
CA TYR A 209 -3.88 4.02 17.48
C TYR A 209 -4.21 3.44 18.86
N LYS A 210 -3.63 2.27 19.20
CA LYS A 210 -3.78 1.59 20.49
C LYS A 210 -2.43 1.62 21.20
N GLU A 211 -2.33 2.35 22.31
CA GLU A 211 -1.08 2.49 23.07
C GLU A 211 -0.72 1.23 23.85
N GLY A 212 0.57 0.96 23.99
CA GLY A 212 1.08 -0.11 24.87
C GLY A 212 0.81 -1.53 24.37
N TYR A 213 0.29 -1.69 23.15
CA TYR A 213 -0.06 -3.00 22.61
C TYR A 213 1.16 -3.71 21.99
N LEU A 214 1.80 -4.58 22.78
CA LEU A 214 2.96 -5.39 22.38
C LEU A 214 2.63 -6.90 22.44
N GLY A 215 1.44 -7.28 21.96
CA GLY A 215 1.01 -8.66 21.89
C GLY A 215 1.44 -9.37 20.60
N PRO A 216 1.33 -10.71 20.52
CA PRO A 216 1.66 -11.48 19.32
C PRO A 216 0.82 -11.08 18.09
N ASN A 217 -0.33 -10.43 18.30
CA ASN A 217 -1.24 -9.97 17.26
C ASN A 217 -0.97 -8.56 16.73
N THR A 218 -0.02 -7.79 17.26
CA THR A 218 0.23 -6.41 16.81
C THR A 218 0.45 -6.33 15.29
N GLY A 219 1.17 -7.28 14.71
CA GLY A 219 1.34 -7.37 13.26
C GLY A 219 0.03 -7.62 12.50
N ASN A 220 -0.85 -8.47 13.04
CA ASN A 220 -2.16 -8.76 12.46
C ASN A 220 -3.10 -7.54 12.55
N MET A 221 -3.01 -6.72 13.60
CA MET A 221 -3.75 -5.45 13.69
C MET A 221 -3.40 -4.51 12.55
N HIS A 222 -2.10 -4.35 12.24
CA HIS A 222 -1.65 -3.51 11.14
C HIS A 222 -2.11 -4.04 9.78
N ILE A 223 -2.11 -5.37 9.60
CA ILE A 223 -2.65 -6.00 8.39
C ILE A 223 -4.15 -5.73 8.24
N VAL A 224 -4.92 -5.87 9.31
CA VAL A 224 -6.37 -5.58 9.28
C VAL A 224 -6.63 -4.09 9.01
N ALA A 225 -5.89 -3.19 9.66
CA ALA A 225 -5.98 -1.76 9.38
C ALA A 225 -5.65 -1.44 7.90
N ASP A 226 -4.68 -2.13 7.31
CA ASP A 226 -4.36 -2.01 5.89
C ASP A 226 -5.50 -2.48 4.98
N LEU A 227 -6.17 -3.59 5.31
CA LEU A 227 -7.36 -4.05 4.57
C LEU A 227 -8.51 -3.04 4.67
N TYR A 228 -8.75 -2.46 5.85
CA TYR A 228 -9.75 -1.41 6.00
C TYR A 228 -9.36 -0.09 5.32
N ALA A 229 -8.07 0.21 5.18
CA ALA A 229 -7.60 1.30 4.32
C ALA A 229 -7.93 1.02 2.84
N GLU A 230 -7.82 -0.23 2.38
CA GLU A 230 -8.24 -0.65 1.03
C GLU A 230 -9.78 -0.55 0.85
N VAL A 231 -10.56 -0.94 1.87
CA VAL A 231 -12.02 -0.72 1.92
C VAL A 231 -12.36 0.77 1.71
N ILE A 232 -11.69 1.67 2.44
CA ILE A 232 -11.88 3.12 2.28
C ILE A 232 -11.44 3.60 0.89
N GLY A 233 -10.34 3.07 0.36
CA GLY A 233 -9.85 3.38 -0.99
C GLY A 233 -10.88 3.05 -2.08
N VAL A 234 -11.49 1.86 -2.01
CA VAL A 234 -12.57 1.44 -2.93
C VAL A 234 -13.82 2.29 -2.73
N LEU A 235 -14.25 2.48 -1.48
CA LEU A 235 -15.45 3.26 -1.16
C LEU A 235 -15.33 4.71 -1.63
N ALA A 236 -14.15 5.32 -1.51
CA ALA A 236 -13.89 6.69 -1.92
C ALA A 236 -14.10 6.89 -3.44
N GLN A 237 -14.01 5.86 -4.28
CA GLN A 237 -14.29 5.97 -5.71
C GLN A 237 -15.75 6.36 -6.01
N ALA A 238 -16.68 5.95 -5.15
CA ALA A 238 -18.12 6.22 -5.33
C ALA A 238 -18.66 7.23 -4.31
N LYS A 239 -18.07 7.30 -3.10
CA LYS A 239 -18.57 8.09 -1.96
C LYS A 239 -17.47 9.01 -1.39
N PHE A 240 -16.69 9.64 -2.27
CA PHE A 240 -15.56 10.50 -1.92
C PHE A 240 -15.88 11.54 -0.84
N HIS A 241 -16.96 12.31 -1.01
CA HIS A 241 -17.34 13.39 -0.09
C HIS A 241 -17.56 12.90 1.34
N SER A 242 -18.19 11.74 1.53
CA SER A 242 -18.43 11.14 2.85
C SER A 242 -17.12 10.71 3.53
N VAL A 243 -16.21 10.08 2.76
CA VAL A 243 -14.89 9.69 3.24
C VAL A 243 -14.05 10.91 3.59
N LYS A 244 -13.97 11.90 2.70
CA LYS A 244 -13.27 13.18 2.91
C LYS A 244 -13.77 13.86 4.19
N LYS A 245 -15.09 13.99 4.35
CA LYS A 245 -15.70 14.65 5.52
C LYS A 245 -15.30 13.95 6.81
N LYS A 246 -15.36 12.62 6.87
CA LYS A 246 -14.97 11.86 8.05
C LYS A 246 -13.47 12.02 8.35
N PHE A 247 -12.61 11.85 7.35
CA PHE A 247 -11.17 11.99 7.50
C PHE A 247 -10.77 13.37 8.01
N MET A 248 -11.27 14.43 7.38
CA MET A 248 -10.92 15.79 7.76
C MET A 248 -11.44 16.15 9.16
N ALA A 249 -12.59 15.61 9.57
CA ALA A 249 -13.10 15.82 10.92
C ALA A 249 -12.18 15.19 11.98
N GLU A 250 -11.81 13.92 11.82
CA GLU A 250 -10.91 13.20 12.74
C GLU A 250 -9.51 13.84 12.76
N LEU A 251 -8.97 14.18 11.58
CA LEU A 251 -7.66 14.83 11.48
C LEU A 251 -7.65 16.19 12.19
N LYS A 252 -8.69 17.00 11.99
CA LYS A 252 -8.82 18.30 12.66
C LYS A 252 -8.87 18.13 14.18
N GLU A 253 -9.62 17.15 14.68
CA GLU A 253 -9.69 16.89 16.13
C GLU A 253 -8.32 16.53 16.72
N LEU A 254 -7.58 15.63 16.06
CA LEU A 254 -6.26 15.20 16.52
C LEU A 254 -5.22 16.34 16.46
N ARG A 255 -5.26 17.16 15.40
CA ARG A 255 -4.37 18.33 15.23
C ARG A 255 -4.47 19.32 16.38
N HIS A 256 -5.65 19.53 16.95
CA HIS A 256 -5.82 20.42 18.11
C HIS A 256 -5.12 19.92 19.38
N LYS A 257 -4.79 18.63 19.44
CA LYS A 257 -4.18 17.95 20.58
C LYS A 257 -2.72 17.54 20.28
N GLU A 258 -2.10 18.07 19.22
CA GLU A 258 -0.77 17.71 18.70
C GLU A 258 0.36 18.17 19.65
N GLN A 259 0.47 17.52 20.80
CA GLN A 259 1.50 17.76 21.81
C GLN A 259 2.06 16.46 22.41
N SER A 260 1.29 15.37 22.39
CA SER A 260 1.72 14.09 22.96
C SER A 260 2.17 13.08 21.89
N PRO A 261 3.15 12.20 22.20
CA PRO A 261 3.57 11.13 21.30
C PRO A 261 2.41 10.21 20.87
N TYR A 262 1.44 9.95 21.76
CA TYR A 262 0.25 9.18 21.46
C TYR A 262 -0.59 9.84 20.34
N VAL A 263 -0.79 11.16 20.42
CA VAL A 263 -1.54 11.89 19.39
C VAL A 263 -0.79 11.90 18.07
N VAL A 264 0.55 12.03 18.09
CA VAL A 264 1.39 11.90 16.89
C VAL A 264 1.17 10.54 16.21
N GLN A 265 1.21 9.44 16.95
CA GLN A 265 0.95 8.10 16.41
C GLN A 265 -0.49 7.91 15.94
N SER A 266 -1.45 8.54 16.61
CA SER A 266 -2.87 8.56 16.19
C SER A 266 -3.04 9.27 14.84
N ILE A 267 -2.37 10.41 14.66
CA ILE A 267 -2.37 11.16 13.39
C ILE A 267 -1.72 10.32 12.28
N ILE A 268 -0.57 9.70 12.54
CA ILE A 268 0.11 8.84 11.57
C ILE A 268 -0.78 7.66 11.17
N SER A 269 -1.40 6.99 12.14
CA SER A 269 -2.31 5.86 11.89
C SER A 269 -3.52 6.28 11.04
N LEU A 270 -4.10 7.45 11.33
CA LEU A 270 -5.17 8.03 10.54
C LEU A 270 -4.75 8.34 9.09
N ILE A 271 -3.56 8.95 8.90
CA ILE A 271 -2.99 9.25 7.58
C ILE A 271 -2.80 7.96 6.76
N MET A 272 -2.27 6.91 7.40
CA MET A 272 -2.05 5.60 6.75
C MET A 272 -3.37 4.94 6.33
N GLY A 273 -4.48 5.21 7.03
CA GLY A 273 -5.83 4.78 6.65
C GLY A 273 -6.29 5.27 5.27
N MET A 274 -5.66 6.32 4.73
CA MET A 274 -5.97 6.88 3.41
C MET A 274 -5.03 6.42 2.28
N LYS A 275 -4.06 5.54 2.55
CA LYS A 275 -3.00 5.19 1.59
C LYS A 275 -3.49 4.56 0.27
N PHE A 276 -4.66 3.93 0.28
CA PHE A 276 -5.27 3.34 -0.91
C PHE A 276 -6.24 4.29 -1.62
N PHE A 277 -6.37 5.55 -1.18
CA PHE A 277 -7.09 6.56 -1.94
C PHE A 277 -6.47 6.70 -3.35
N ARG A 278 -7.33 6.78 -4.36
CA ARG A 278 -6.93 6.95 -5.77
C ARG A 278 -7.67 8.15 -6.34
N ILE A 279 -6.91 9.06 -6.93
CA ILE A 279 -7.45 10.20 -7.66
C ILE A 279 -8.17 9.69 -8.89
N LYS A 280 -9.43 10.08 -9.05
CA LYS A 280 -10.21 9.80 -10.25
C LYS A 280 -9.81 10.82 -11.31
N MET A 281 -9.29 10.34 -12.44
CA MET A 281 -8.79 11.22 -13.52
C MET A 281 -9.91 11.87 -14.35
N TYR A 282 -11.12 11.30 -14.32
CA TYR A 282 -12.27 11.78 -15.06
C TYR A 282 -13.58 11.52 -14.29
N PRO A 283 -14.56 12.43 -14.34
CA PRO A 283 -14.53 13.74 -15.00
C PRO A 283 -13.64 14.75 -14.27
N VAL A 284 -13.41 15.92 -14.86
CA VAL A 284 -12.44 16.91 -14.35
C VAL A 284 -12.84 17.42 -12.96
N GLU A 285 -14.13 17.47 -12.66
CA GLU A 285 -14.66 17.88 -11.37
C GLU A 285 -14.24 16.91 -10.25
N ASP A 286 -14.27 15.61 -10.52
CA ASP A 286 -13.83 14.58 -9.56
C ASP A 286 -12.30 14.62 -9.38
N PHE A 287 -11.56 14.91 -10.45
CA PHE A 287 -10.12 15.14 -10.39
C PHE A 287 -9.80 16.36 -9.52
N GLU A 288 -10.45 17.50 -9.76
CA GLU A 288 -10.28 18.72 -8.98
C GLU A 288 -10.66 18.54 -7.52
N ALA A 289 -11.79 17.88 -7.22
CA ALA A 289 -12.22 17.62 -5.86
C ALA A 289 -11.21 16.75 -5.09
N SER A 290 -10.64 15.74 -5.75
CA SER A 290 -9.58 14.89 -5.19
C SER A 290 -8.29 15.68 -4.92
N LEU A 291 -7.89 16.56 -5.83
CA LEU A 291 -6.70 17.42 -5.68
C LEU A 291 -6.89 18.51 -4.63
N GLN A 292 -8.10 19.05 -4.47
CA GLN A 292 -8.41 19.98 -3.38
C GLN A 292 -8.28 19.31 -2.01
N PHE A 293 -8.73 18.06 -1.87
CA PHE A 293 -8.48 17.28 -0.66
C PHE A 293 -6.97 17.09 -0.40
N MET A 294 -6.21 16.72 -1.44
CA MET A 294 -4.75 16.62 -1.35
C MET A 294 -4.10 17.95 -0.94
N GLN A 295 -4.63 19.07 -1.45
CA GLN A 295 -4.18 20.41 -1.09
C GLN A 295 -4.44 20.72 0.40
N GLU A 296 -5.57 20.32 0.97
CA GLU A 296 -5.82 20.47 2.42
C GLU A 296 -4.79 19.71 3.27
N CYS A 297 -4.42 18.49 2.85
CA CYS A 297 -3.32 17.75 3.47
C CYS A 297 -1.95 18.40 3.23
N ALA A 298 -1.72 19.01 2.06
CA ALA A 298 -0.48 19.71 1.73
C ALA A 298 -0.24 20.93 2.63
N HIS A 299 -1.30 21.70 2.94
CA HIS A 299 -1.22 22.78 3.92
C HIS A 299 -0.75 22.25 5.28
N TYR A 300 -1.31 21.12 5.74
CA TYR A 300 -0.86 20.51 6.99
C TYR A 300 0.61 20.04 6.93
N PHE A 301 1.05 19.47 5.81
CA PHE A 301 2.45 19.07 5.60
C PHE A 301 3.43 20.25 5.74
N LEU A 302 3.04 21.43 5.25
CA LEU A 302 3.85 22.65 5.35
C LEU A 302 3.88 23.20 6.78
N GLU A 303 2.76 23.15 7.49
CA GLU A 303 2.61 23.68 8.86
C GLU A 303 3.23 22.77 9.94
N VAL A 304 3.13 21.45 9.76
CA VAL A 304 3.51 20.48 10.80
C VAL A 304 5.00 20.52 11.10
N LYS A 305 5.36 20.55 12.38
CA LYS A 305 6.76 20.57 12.84
C LYS A 305 7.28 19.16 13.12
N ASP A 306 6.40 18.28 13.57
CA ASP A 306 6.76 16.89 13.85
C ASP A 306 7.24 16.17 12.58
N LYS A 307 8.41 15.53 12.68
CA LYS A 307 9.05 14.89 11.53
C LYS A 307 8.31 13.65 11.06
N ASP A 308 7.71 12.89 11.97
CA ASP A 308 7.12 11.59 11.69
C ASP A 308 5.75 11.78 11.04
N ILE A 309 4.96 12.78 11.49
CA ILE A 309 3.75 13.22 10.78
C ILE A 309 4.11 13.73 9.37
N LYS A 310 5.17 14.53 9.25
CA LYS A 310 5.64 15.04 7.95
C LYS A 310 6.04 13.90 7.00
N HIS A 311 6.72 12.88 7.51
CA HIS A 311 7.10 11.68 6.75
C HIS A 311 5.87 10.85 6.34
N ALA A 312 4.89 10.69 7.23
CA ALA A 312 3.64 9.99 6.92
C ALA A 312 2.85 10.70 5.81
N LEU A 313 2.71 12.03 5.87
CA LEU A 313 2.07 12.83 4.82
C LEU A 313 2.82 12.71 3.49
N ALA A 314 4.16 12.75 3.50
CA ALA A 314 4.95 12.56 2.30
C ALA A 314 4.73 11.17 1.69
N GLY A 315 4.68 10.12 2.52
CA GLY A 315 4.35 8.76 2.10
C GLY A 315 2.96 8.67 1.47
N LEU A 316 1.96 9.29 2.09
CA LEU A 316 0.59 9.35 1.57
C LEU A 316 0.55 10.01 0.18
N PHE A 317 1.23 11.16 0.02
CA PHE A 317 1.30 11.84 -1.27
C PHE A 317 1.96 10.99 -2.35
N VAL A 318 3.04 10.29 -2.02
CA VAL A 318 3.72 9.38 -2.96
C VAL A 318 2.78 8.25 -3.37
N GLU A 319 2.12 7.60 -2.42
CA GLU A 319 1.17 6.51 -2.72
C GLU A 319 0.05 6.96 -3.65
N ILE A 320 -0.50 8.15 -3.45
CA ILE A 320 -1.61 8.69 -4.25
C ILE A 320 -1.13 9.19 -5.62
N LEU A 321 0.02 9.86 -5.70
CA LEU A 321 0.51 10.51 -6.92
C LEU A 321 1.21 9.56 -7.88
N VAL A 322 1.71 8.41 -7.42
CA VAL A 322 2.41 7.44 -8.29
C VAL A 322 1.50 6.90 -9.41
N PRO A 323 0.27 6.43 -9.12
CA PRO A 323 -0.69 6.07 -10.17
C PRO A 323 -1.04 7.25 -11.09
N VAL A 324 -1.11 8.48 -10.55
CA VAL A 324 -1.34 9.68 -11.37
C VAL A 324 -0.18 9.90 -12.32
N ALA A 325 1.07 9.86 -11.84
CA ALA A 325 2.26 10.03 -12.66
C ALA A 325 2.35 9.03 -13.83
N ALA A 326 1.83 7.82 -13.64
CA ALA A 326 1.74 6.79 -14.68
C ALA A 326 0.72 7.09 -15.78
N ALA A 327 -0.37 7.80 -15.44
CA ALA A 327 -1.50 8.05 -16.35
C ALA A 327 -1.55 9.49 -16.89
N VAL A 328 -0.89 10.44 -16.22
CA VAL A 328 -1.02 11.89 -16.45
C VAL A 328 -0.49 12.28 -17.84
N LYS A 329 -1.31 13.03 -18.58
CA LYS A 329 -0.98 13.60 -19.89
C LYS A 329 -1.26 15.09 -19.88
N ASN A 330 -2.48 15.49 -20.24
CA ASN A 330 -2.87 16.88 -20.34
C ASN A 330 -3.31 17.45 -18.99
N GLU A 331 -3.57 16.59 -18.01
CA GLU A 331 -4.02 16.95 -16.66
C GLU A 331 -2.93 17.72 -15.90
N VAL A 332 -1.65 17.61 -16.28
CA VAL A 332 -0.57 18.48 -15.76
C VAL A 332 -0.89 19.96 -15.99
N ASN A 333 -1.69 20.29 -17.00
CA ASN A 333 -2.09 21.66 -17.33
C ASN A 333 -3.27 22.17 -16.48
N VAL A 334 -3.91 21.31 -15.69
CA VAL A 334 -5.04 21.69 -14.81
C VAL A 334 -4.51 22.51 -13.63
N PRO A 335 -5.09 23.69 -13.33
CA PRO A 335 -4.58 24.60 -12.30
C PRO A 335 -4.44 23.96 -10.90
N CYS A 336 -5.36 23.09 -10.48
CA CYS A 336 -5.32 22.48 -9.15
C CYS A 336 -4.05 21.61 -8.96
N LEU A 337 -3.66 20.83 -9.97
CA LEU A 337 -2.45 20.01 -9.93
C LEU A 337 -1.19 20.89 -10.00
N ARG A 338 -1.19 21.93 -10.85
CA ARG A 338 -0.07 22.89 -10.91
C ARG A 338 0.16 23.55 -9.56
N ASN A 339 -0.89 24.12 -8.97
CA ASN A 339 -0.81 24.84 -7.70
C ASN A 339 -0.37 23.90 -6.57
N PHE A 340 -0.85 22.65 -6.57
CA PHE A 340 -0.41 21.63 -5.62
C PHE A 340 1.09 21.37 -5.73
N VAL A 341 1.61 21.14 -6.94
CA VAL A 341 3.05 20.92 -7.16
C VAL A 341 3.87 22.13 -6.76
N GLU A 342 3.47 23.32 -7.20
CA GLU A 342 4.19 24.57 -6.92
C GLU A 342 4.22 24.89 -5.42
N SER A 343 3.13 24.61 -4.69
CA SER A 343 3.06 24.85 -3.25
C SER A 343 3.99 23.96 -2.42
N LEU A 344 4.35 22.77 -2.92
CA LEU A 344 5.13 21.79 -2.18
C LEU A 344 6.59 21.67 -2.63
N TYR A 345 6.89 21.96 -3.90
CA TYR A 345 8.17 21.59 -4.51
C TYR A 345 9.39 22.16 -3.77
N ASP A 346 9.46 23.48 -3.58
CA ASP A 346 10.65 24.12 -3.05
C ASP A 346 10.92 23.70 -1.59
N THR A 347 9.90 23.68 -0.74
CA THR A 347 10.01 23.21 0.65
C THR A 347 10.42 21.74 0.73
N THR A 348 9.83 20.88 -0.12
CA THR A 348 10.15 19.45 -0.12
C THR A 348 11.59 19.22 -0.59
N LEU A 349 12.02 19.92 -1.64
CA LEU A 349 13.39 19.85 -2.15
C LEU A 349 14.40 20.28 -1.08
N GLU A 350 14.17 21.42 -0.43
CA GLU A 350 15.05 21.93 0.63
C GLU A 350 15.18 20.92 1.78
N LEU A 351 14.05 20.42 2.28
CA LEU A 351 14.05 19.44 3.37
C LEU A 351 14.69 18.11 2.96
N SER A 352 14.54 17.68 1.71
CA SER A 352 15.12 16.44 1.20
C SER A 352 16.65 16.43 1.25
N SER A 353 17.30 17.60 1.16
CA SER A 353 18.76 17.71 1.27
C SER A 353 19.29 17.35 2.66
N ARG A 354 18.42 17.38 3.69
CA ARG A 354 18.77 17.06 5.07
C ARG A 354 18.71 15.55 5.29
N LYS A 355 19.82 14.95 5.74
CA LYS A 355 19.96 13.49 5.96
C LYS A 355 18.82 12.85 6.76
N LYS A 356 18.24 13.57 7.74
CA LYS A 356 17.11 13.10 8.55
C LYS A 356 15.79 12.94 7.78
N HIS A 357 15.63 13.61 6.65
CA HIS A 357 14.40 13.58 5.85
C HIS A 357 14.59 12.98 4.45
N SER A 358 15.83 12.80 3.99
CA SER A 358 16.15 12.40 2.61
C SER A 358 15.40 11.15 2.17
N LEU A 359 15.44 10.06 2.94
CA LEU A 359 14.76 8.81 2.59
C LEU A 359 13.24 8.98 2.42
N ALA A 360 12.62 9.87 3.20
CA ALA A 360 11.19 10.12 3.15
C ALA A 360 10.78 11.06 2.01
N LEU A 361 11.60 12.08 1.74
CA LEU A 361 11.21 13.17 0.85
C LEU A 361 11.72 13.00 -0.58
N TYR A 362 12.76 12.22 -0.84
CA TYR A 362 13.21 11.95 -2.22
C TYR A 362 12.10 11.38 -3.12
N PRO A 363 11.33 10.37 -2.67
CA PRO A 363 10.19 9.89 -3.44
C PRO A 363 9.14 10.97 -3.70
N LEU A 364 8.90 11.87 -2.74
CA LEU A 364 7.94 12.96 -2.91
C LEU A 364 8.43 14.00 -3.93
N VAL A 365 9.68 14.47 -3.84
CA VAL A 365 10.27 15.37 -4.85
C VAL A 365 10.19 14.74 -6.24
N THR A 366 10.48 13.45 -6.33
CA THR A 366 10.36 12.68 -7.57
C THR A 366 8.94 12.70 -8.11
N CYS A 367 7.94 12.40 -7.28
CA CYS A 367 6.53 12.37 -7.70
C CYS A 367 6.05 13.76 -8.13
N LEU A 368 6.38 14.82 -7.38
CA LEU A 368 6.02 16.20 -7.72
C LEU A 368 6.58 16.60 -9.08
N LEU A 369 7.84 16.27 -9.37
CA LEU A 369 8.42 16.47 -10.70
C LEU A 369 7.72 15.60 -11.75
N CYS A 370 7.42 14.34 -11.43
CA CYS A 370 6.73 13.44 -12.35
C CYS A 370 5.31 13.88 -12.67
N VAL A 371 4.60 14.64 -11.83
CA VAL A 371 3.27 15.18 -12.15
C VAL A 371 3.29 16.66 -12.54
N SER A 372 4.48 17.26 -12.64
CA SER A 372 4.64 18.68 -12.99
C SER A 372 4.47 18.97 -14.48
N GLN A 373 4.17 20.23 -14.78
CA GLN A 373 4.16 20.77 -16.13
C GLN A 373 5.56 20.78 -16.76
N LYS A 374 5.61 20.68 -18.09
CA LYS A 374 6.85 20.64 -18.88
C LYS A 374 7.84 21.75 -18.50
N GLN A 375 7.36 22.99 -18.39
CA GLN A 375 8.21 24.14 -18.09
C GLN A 375 8.84 24.04 -16.68
N LEU A 376 8.03 23.74 -15.66
CA LEU A 376 8.52 23.56 -14.29
C LEU A 376 9.54 22.41 -14.23
N PHE A 377 9.21 21.27 -14.86
CA PHE A 377 10.11 20.12 -14.89
C PHE A 377 11.48 20.49 -15.45
N LEU A 378 11.54 21.02 -16.68
CA LEU A 378 12.80 21.34 -17.36
C LEU A 378 13.64 22.35 -16.55
N ASN A 379 12.98 23.34 -15.96
CA ASN A 379 13.62 24.37 -15.14
C ASN A 379 14.16 23.85 -13.80
N ARG A 380 13.63 22.75 -13.24
CA ARG A 380 13.90 22.37 -11.85
C ARG A 380 14.54 21.00 -11.67
N TRP A 381 14.29 20.05 -12.59
CA TRP A 381 14.69 18.64 -12.38
C TRP A 381 16.20 18.42 -12.27
N HIS A 382 17.04 19.26 -12.91
CA HIS A 382 18.51 19.15 -12.80
C HIS A 382 19.02 19.33 -11.39
N ILE A 383 18.37 20.19 -10.60
CA ILE A 383 18.77 20.49 -9.24
C ILE A 383 18.66 19.20 -8.41
N PHE A 384 17.53 18.51 -8.54
CA PHE A 384 17.30 17.26 -7.85
C PHE A 384 18.05 16.07 -8.48
N LEU A 385 18.31 16.09 -9.79
CA LEU A 385 19.15 15.11 -10.48
C LEU A 385 20.55 15.04 -9.83
N ASN A 386 21.17 16.19 -9.59
CA ASN A 386 22.50 16.25 -8.97
C ASN A 386 22.49 15.64 -7.55
N ASN A 387 21.42 15.87 -6.79
CA ASN A 387 21.21 15.24 -5.48
C ASN A 387 21.06 13.72 -5.58
N CYS A 388 20.36 13.21 -6.61
CA CYS A 388 20.28 11.77 -6.86
C CYS A 388 21.65 11.19 -7.21
N LEU A 389 22.36 11.78 -8.18
CA LEU A 389 23.65 11.27 -8.66
C LEU A 389 24.72 11.21 -7.55
N SER A 390 24.78 12.25 -6.70
CA SER A 390 25.69 12.26 -5.54
C SER A 390 25.38 11.14 -4.53
N ASN A 391 24.11 10.74 -4.39
CA ASN A 391 23.69 9.68 -3.48
C ASN A 391 23.77 8.27 -4.07
N LEU A 392 24.03 8.10 -5.38
CA LEU A 392 24.26 6.77 -5.97
C LEU A 392 25.53 6.10 -5.46
N LYS A 393 26.53 6.90 -5.06
CA LYS A 393 27.79 6.42 -4.47
C LYS A 393 27.75 6.40 -2.93
N ASN A 394 26.58 6.60 -2.32
CA ASN A 394 26.42 6.62 -0.87
C ASN A 394 26.70 5.22 -0.30
N LYS A 395 27.34 5.17 0.88
CA LYS A 395 27.58 3.91 1.62
C LYS A 395 26.28 3.28 2.11
N ASP A 396 25.22 4.07 2.28
CA ASP A 396 23.90 3.56 2.65
C ASP A 396 23.18 2.97 1.43
N PRO A 397 23.00 1.64 1.36
CA PRO A 397 22.36 0.99 0.22
C PRO A 397 20.88 1.38 0.06
N LYS A 398 20.19 1.77 1.15
CA LYS A 398 18.80 2.25 1.08
C LYS A 398 18.73 3.58 0.36
N MET A 399 19.61 4.51 0.71
CA MET A 399 19.66 5.82 0.07
C MET A 399 20.09 5.72 -1.40
N ALA A 400 21.07 4.87 -1.71
CA ALA A 400 21.50 4.63 -3.08
C ALA A 400 20.35 4.06 -3.94
N ARG A 401 19.56 3.13 -3.39
CA ARG A 401 18.35 2.61 -4.05
C ARG A 401 17.30 3.68 -4.30
N VAL A 402 16.97 4.48 -3.29
CA VAL A 402 16.01 5.59 -3.43
C VAL A 402 16.47 6.56 -4.51
N ALA A 403 17.74 6.96 -4.50
CA ALA A 403 18.30 7.85 -5.49
C ALA A 403 18.26 7.26 -6.91
N LEU A 404 18.54 5.97 -7.07
CA LEU A 404 18.46 5.29 -8.36
C LEU A 404 17.02 5.20 -8.87
N GLU A 405 16.06 4.83 -8.02
CA GLU A 405 14.66 4.78 -8.39
C GLU A 405 14.09 6.18 -8.73
N SER A 406 14.54 7.23 -8.02
CA SER A 406 14.23 8.62 -8.36
C SER A 406 14.78 9.01 -9.73
N LEU A 407 16.06 8.75 -9.98
CA LEU A 407 16.71 9.02 -11.26
C LEU A 407 16.00 8.30 -12.41
N TYR A 408 15.69 7.02 -12.23
CA TYR A 408 14.97 6.19 -13.19
C TYR A 408 13.64 6.83 -13.63
N ARG A 409 12.81 7.25 -12.66
CA ARG A 409 11.50 7.86 -12.94
C ARG A 409 11.65 9.22 -13.62
N LEU A 410 12.56 10.07 -13.15
CA LEU A 410 12.81 11.39 -13.73
C LEU A 410 13.34 11.29 -15.16
N LEU A 411 14.22 10.34 -15.43
CA LEU A 411 14.77 10.14 -16.76
C LEU A 411 13.71 9.68 -17.75
N TRP A 412 12.77 8.83 -17.34
CA TRP A 412 11.62 8.48 -18.19
C TRP A 412 10.76 9.70 -18.51
N VAL A 413 10.45 10.54 -17.51
CA VAL A 413 9.70 11.79 -17.75
C VAL A 413 10.45 12.70 -18.73
N TYR A 414 11.76 12.86 -18.55
CA TYR A 414 12.59 13.73 -19.38
C TYR A 414 12.70 13.23 -20.82
N MET A 415 13.02 11.94 -21.01
CA MET A 415 13.23 11.34 -22.33
C MET A 415 11.89 11.06 -23.01
N ILE A 416 11.03 10.26 -22.39
CA ILE A 416 9.85 9.69 -23.05
C ILE A 416 8.68 10.68 -23.07
N ARG A 417 8.35 11.29 -21.93
CA ARG A 417 7.15 12.14 -21.86
C ARG A 417 7.38 13.54 -22.40
N ILE A 418 8.45 14.21 -21.97
CA ILE A 418 8.73 15.62 -22.33
C ILE A 418 9.46 15.75 -23.68
N LYS A 419 10.16 14.67 -24.09
CA LYS A 419 11.01 14.61 -25.30
C LYS A 419 12.18 15.60 -25.27
N CYS A 420 12.84 15.65 -24.11
CA CYS A 420 14.06 16.41 -23.87
C CYS A 420 13.90 17.94 -24.07
N GLU A 421 15.03 18.66 -23.99
CA GLU A 421 15.15 20.09 -24.32
C GLU A 421 16.08 20.27 -25.53
N SER A 422 16.92 21.30 -25.56
CA SER A 422 17.91 21.48 -26.64
C SER A 422 18.90 20.31 -26.71
N ASN A 423 19.41 20.03 -27.91
CA ASN A 423 20.33 18.91 -28.14
C ASN A 423 21.59 19.00 -27.26
N THR A 424 22.22 20.18 -27.17
CA THR A 424 23.45 20.39 -26.40
C THR A 424 23.25 20.16 -24.91
N ALA A 425 22.16 20.70 -24.32
CA ALA A 425 21.86 20.52 -22.91
C ALA A 425 21.52 19.05 -22.60
N THR A 426 20.73 18.41 -23.48
CA THR A 426 20.38 16.99 -23.38
C THR A 426 21.62 16.11 -23.38
N GLN A 427 22.54 16.33 -24.32
CA GLN A 427 23.82 15.61 -24.42
C GLN A 427 24.64 15.73 -23.13
N SER A 428 24.85 16.96 -22.64
CA SER A 428 25.63 17.22 -21.41
C SER A 428 25.06 16.49 -20.18
N ARG A 429 23.73 16.52 -20.03
CA ARG A 429 23.04 15.84 -18.92
C ARG A 429 23.14 14.33 -19.03
N LEU A 430 22.91 13.78 -20.22
CA LEU A 430 23.01 12.34 -20.43
C LEU A 430 24.44 11.84 -20.16
N ILE A 431 25.47 12.58 -20.61
CA ILE A 431 26.87 12.27 -20.28
C ILE A 431 27.08 12.19 -18.76
N THR A 432 26.56 13.16 -18.01
CA THR A 432 26.68 13.18 -16.54
C THR A 432 26.00 11.97 -15.88
N ILE A 433 24.82 11.58 -16.38
CA ILE A 433 24.07 10.42 -15.90
C ILE A 433 24.83 9.12 -16.19
N ILE A 434 25.22 8.90 -17.45
CA ILE A 434 25.83 7.63 -17.88
C ILE A 434 27.22 7.45 -17.28
N THR A 435 28.02 8.51 -17.14
CA THR A 435 29.35 8.41 -16.52
C THR A 435 29.27 8.04 -15.04
N THR A 436 28.15 8.37 -14.39
CA THR A 436 27.89 7.98 -13.00
C THR A 436 27.40 6.54 -12.90
N LEU A 437 26.46 6.13 -13.77
CA LEU A 437 25.84 4.79 -13.73
C LEU A 437 26.71 3.69 -14.37
N PHE A 438 27.45 4.04 -15.41
CA PHE A 438 28.24 3.17 -16.30
C PHE A 438 29.67 3.73 -16.43
N PRO A 439 30.54 3.54 -15.41
CA PRO A 439 31.91 4.05 -15.46
C PRO A 439 32.69 3.46 -16.64
N LYS A 440 33.29 4.33 -17.48
CA LYS A 440 34.02 3.90 -18.69
C LYS A 440 35.12 2.90 -18.35
N GLY A 441 35.18 1.79 -19.09
CA GLY A 441 36.17 0.73 -18.88
C GLY A 441 35.85 -0.26 -17.75
N SER A 442 34.72 -0.09 -17.06
CA SER A 442 34.15 -1.09 -16.16
C SER A 442 33.04 -1.86 -16.87
N ARG A 443 32.90 -3.15 -16.59
CA ARG A 443 31.72 -3.94 -17.00
C ARG A 443 30.56 -3.86 -15.98
N GLY A 444 30.77 -3.17 -14.86
CA GLY A 444 29.79 -3.06 -13.78
C GLY A 444 28.93 -1.80 -13.86
N VAL A 445 27.84 -1.82 -13.10
CA VAL A 445 26.91 -0.69 -12.91
C VAL A 445 27.07 -0.09 -11.51
N VAL A 446 26.62 1.15 -11.32
CA VAL A 446 26.61 1.82 -10.01
C VAL A 446 25.18 2.22 -9.62
N PRO A 447 24.64 1.73 -8.48
CA PRO A 447 25.24 0.79 -7.52
C PRO A 447 25.22 -0.67 -8.02
N ARG A 448 26.18 -1.49 -7.57
CA ARG A 448 26.33 -2.90 -8.00
C ARG A 448 25.25 -3.83 -7.47
N ASP A 449 24.74 -3.57 -6.27
CA ASP A 449 23.79 -4.45 -5.57
C ASP A 449 22.33 -4.20 -6.00
N MET A 450 22.11 -3.45 -7.07
CA MET A 450 20.78 -3.08 -7.55
C MET A 450 20.32 -3.99 -8.71
N PRO A 451 19.01 -4.28 -8.83
CA PRO A 451 18.48 -5.07 -9.94
C PRO A 451 18.86 -4.50 -11.31
N LEU A 452 19.46 -5.34 -12.17
CA LEU A 452 19.96 -4.94 -13.49
C LEU A 452 18.85 -4.43 -14.44
N ASN A 453 17.61 -4.86 -14.23
CA ASN A 453 16.46 -4.42 -15.02
C ASN A 453 16.26 -2.90 -15.01
N ILE A 454 16.59 -2.22 -13.90
CA ILE A 454 16.50 -0.76 -13.80
C ILE A 454 17.48 -0.09 -14.78
N PHE A 455 18.72 -0.58 -14.84
CA PHE A 455 19.75 -0.06 -15.74
C PHE A 455 19.45 -0.33 -17.21
N VAL A 456 18.98 -1.54 -17.53
CA VAL A 456 18.54 -1.90 -18.89
C VAL A 456 17.43 -0.96 -19.35
N LYS A 457 16.48 -0.65 -18.47
CA LYS A 457 15.40 0.28 -18.76
C LYS A 457 15.89 1.73 -18.93
N ILE A 458 16.86 2.18 -18.12
CA ILE A 458 17.52 3.48 -18.32
C ILE A 458 18.13 3.59 -19.72
N ILE A 459 18.87 2.55 -20.15
CA ILE A 459 19.44 2.50 -21.51
C ILE A 459 18.31 2.51 -22.55
N GLN A 460 17.23 1.76 -22.32
CA GLN A 460 16.06 1.74 -23.20
C GLN A 460 15.45 3.15 -23.38
N PHE A 461 15.27 3.94 -22.31
CA PHE A 461 14.70 5.29 -22.44
C PHE A 461 15.60 6.22 -23.25
N ILE A 462 16.91 6.12 -23.02
CA ILE A 462 17.89 6.91 -23.76
C ILE A 462 17.88 6.51 -25.23
N ALA A 463 17.93 5.21 -25.53
CA ALA A 463 17.96 4.69 -26.89
C ALA A 463 16.70 5.02 -27.68
N GLN A 464 15.53 5.06 -27.04
CA GLN A 464 14.26 5.36 -27.69
C GLN A 464 14.24 6.77 -28.32
N GLU A 465 14.87 7.75 -27.68
CA GLU A 465 14.89 9.14 -28.19
C GLU A 465 16.27 9.57 -28.75
N ARG A 466 17.34 8.85 -28.39
CA ARG A 466 18.75 9.17 -28.72
C ARG A 466 19.55 7.88 -28.96
N LEU A 467 19.14 7.07 -29.93
CA LEU A 467 19.76 5.78 -30.26
C LEU A 467 21.27 5.89 -30.50
N ASP A 468 21.72 6.82 -31.35
CA ASP A 468 23.14 7.00 -31.65
C ASP A 468 24.00 7.28 -30.42
N PHE A 469 23.45 8.06 -29.49
CA PHE A 469 24.12 8.36 -28.23
C PHE A 469 24.22 7.11 -27.34
N ALA A 470 23.11 6.38 -27.16
CA ALA A 470 23.10 5.15 -26.37
C ALA A 470 24.07 4.10 -26.95
N MET A 471 24.12 3.97 -28.27
CA MET A 471 25.03 3.06 -28.96
C MET A 471 26.49 3.43 -28.71
N LYS A 472 26.88 4.69 -29.00
CA LYS A 472 28.27 5.14 -28.93
C LYS A 472 28.81 5.24 -27.50
N GLU A 473 28.03 5.81 -26.58
CA GLU A 473 28.52 6.14 -25.24
C GLU A 473 28.29 5.05 -24.20
N ILE A 474 27.39 4.09 -24.46
CA ILE A 474 27.05 3.04 -23.48
C ILE A 474 27.29 1.64 -24.07
N ILE A 475 26.58 1.29 -25.14
CA ILE A 475 26.53 -0.11 -25.63
C ILE A 475 27.87 -0.53 -26.22
N PHE A 476 28.54 0.32 -27.00
CA PHE A 476 29.87 0.04 -27.55
C PHE A 476 30.94 -0.12 -26.47
N ASP A 477 30.85 0.62 -25.37
CA ASP A 477 31.79 0.46 -24.25
C ASP A 477 31.62 -0.91 -23.58
N PHE A 478 30.37 -1.34 -23.35
CA PHE A 478 30.07 -2.67 -22.81
C PHE A 478 30.49 -3.81 -23.76
N LEU A 479 30.28 -3.63 -25.07
CA LEU A 479 30.71 -4.59 -26.10
C LEU A 479 32.21 -4.51 -26.44
N CYS A 480 32.96 -3.60 -25.80
CA CYS A 480 34.39 -3.38 -26.05
C CYS A 480 34.73 -3.04 -27.51
N VAL A 481 33.81 -2.41 -28.25
CA VAL A 481 34.01 -2.06 -29.67
C VAL A 481 35.13 -1.01 -29.77
N GLY A 482 36.16 -1.31 -30.59
CA GLY A 482 37.29 -0.40 -30.82
C GLY A 482 38.38 -0.40 -29.75
N LYS A 483 38.30 -1.25 -28.71
CA LYS A 483 39.38 -1.42 -27.72
C LYS A 483 40.35 -2.55 -28.14
N PRO A 484 41.68 -2.37 -28.03
CA PRO A 484 42.64 -3.43 -28.33
C PRO A 484 42.45 -4.62 -27.37
N ALA A 485 42.59 -5.84 -27.87
CA ALA A 485 42.29 -7.12 -27.19
C ALA A 485 43.07 -7.41 -25.88
N LYS A 486 43.86 -6.47 -25.34
CA LYS A 486 44.66 -6.67 -24.12
C LYS A 486 43.90 -6.40 -22.81
N ALA A 487 42.59 -6.13 -22.84
CA ALA A 487 41.77 -5.90 -21.65
C ALA A 487 40.92 -7.11 -21.22
N PHE A 488 41.29 -8.33 -21.62
CA PHE A 488 40.71 -9.58 -21.09
C PHE A 488 41.44 -10.03 -19.83
N SER A 489 41.59 -9.17 -18.83
CA SER A 489 41.85 -9.65 -17.47
C SER A 489 40.53 -10.16 -16.92
N LEU A 490 40.25 -11.44 -17.19
CA LEU A 490 39.37 -12.25 -16.35
C LEU A 490 39.96 -12.20 -14.93
N ASN A 491 39.46 -11.30 -14.09
CA ASN A 491 39.61 -11.52 -12.65
C ASN A 491 38.77 -12.76 -12.33
N PRO A 492 39.38 -13.87 -11.88
CA PRO A 492 38.61 -14.94 -11.27
C PRO A 492 38.10 -14.39 -9.95
N GLU A 493 36.79 -14.22 -9.81
CA GLU A 493 36.17 -13.81 -8.54
C GLU A 493 36.41 -14.90 -7.47
N VAL A 494 36.91 -14.46 -6.31
CA VAL A 494 36.80 -15.12 -5.00
C VAL A 494 35.66 -14.44 -4.27
#